data_AF-A0A848TL25-F1
#
_entry.id   AF-A0A848TL25-F1
#
_cell.length_a   1.000
_cell.length_b   1.000
_cell.length_c   1.000
_cell.angle_alpha   90.00
_cell.angle_beta   90.00
_cell.angle_gamma   90.00
#
_symmetry.space_group_name_H-M   'P 1'
#
loop_
_entity.id
_entity.type
_entity.pdbx_description
1 polymer ?
#
loop_
_entity_poly.entity_id
_entity_poly.type
_entity_poly.pdbx_seq_one_letter_code
_entity_poly.pdbx_strand_id
1 'polypeptide(L)' 'LNALKIVIISNNLGDAKSIITHPATTTHQRLSEAQRDALRITPGLVRLSLGIEDKQDLLDDLAQALDAV' A
#
# COMPACT_ATOMS: atom_id res chain seq x y z
N LEU A 1 -5.22 5.99 0.80
CA LEU A 1 -5.41 4.90 -0.19
C LEU A 1 -6.46 5.27 -1.23
N ASN A 2 -7.65 5.74 -0.83
CA ASN A 2 -8.77 6.00 -1.74
C ASN A 2 -8.53 7.11 -2.78
N ALA A 3 -7.52 7.96 -2.58
CA ALA A 3 -7.19 9.02 -3.52
C ALA A 3 -6.36 8.54 -4.73
N LEU A 4 -5.79 7.33 -4.68
CA LEU A 4 -5.01 6.75 -5.79
C LEU A 4 -5.92 6.41 -6.97
N LYS A 5 -5.43 6.64 -8.18
CA LYS A 5 -6.16 6.46 -9.45
C LYS A 5 -5.58 5.34 -10.30
N ILE A 6 -4.27 5.09 -10.21
CA ILE A 6 -3.56 4.04 -10.95
C ILE A 6 -3.31 2.84 -10.04
N VAL A 7 -2.74 3.09 -8.87
CA VAL A 7 -2.40 2.03 -7.92
C VAL A 7 -3.67 1.44 -7.29
N ILE A 8 -3.87 0.13 -7.43
CA ILE A 8 -5.10 -0.54 -6.97
C ILE A 8 -4.95 -1.12 -5.56
N ILE A 9 -6.04 -1.18 -4.82
CA ILE A 9 -6.06 -1.80 -3.48
C ILE A 9 -6.17 -3.33 -3.62
N SER A 10 -5.12 -4.05 -3.26
CA SER A 10 -5.07 -5.52 -3.28
C SER A 10 -4.07 -6.04 -2.26
N ASN A 11 -4.31 -7.22 -1.69
CA ASN A 11 -3.40 -7.87 -0.74
C ASN A 11 -2.30 -8.72 -1.40
N ASN A 12 -2.32 -8.88 -2.72
CA ASN A 12 -1.29 -9.56 -3.52
C ASN A 12 0.05 -8.78 -3.55
N LEU A 13 1.06 -9.33 -4.23
CA LEU A 13 2.37 -8.71 -4.50
C LEU A 13 2.97 -9.27 -5.81
N GLY A 14 3.79 -8.48 -6.50
CA GLY A 14 4.54 -8.91 -7.69
C GLY A 14 3.73 -9.07 -8.98
N ASP A 15 2.69 -8.27 -9.16
CA ASP A 15 1.86 -8.24 -10.37
C ASP A 15 2.43 -7.24 -11.40
N ALA A 16 1.98 -7.31 -12.66
CA ALA A 16 2.22 -6.27 -13.65
C ALA A 16 1.56 -4.93 -13.27
N LYS A 17 0.50 -4.98 -12.44
CA LYS A 17 -0.14 -3.78 -11.89
C LYS A 17 0.44 -3.40 -10.53
N SER A 18 0.63 -2.11 -10.30
CA SER A 18 0.98 -1.53 -9.03
C SER A 18 -0.17 -1.70 -8.03
N ILE A 19 0.14 -2.26 -6.87
CA ILE A 19 -0.85 -2.61 -5.85
C ILE A 19 -0.43 -2.16 -4.45
N ILE A 20 -1.41 -1.74 -3.66
CA ILE A 20 -1.20 -1.19 -2.32
C ILE A 20 -2.12 -1.83 -1.30
N THR A 21 -1.63 -1.99 -0.06
CA THR A 21 -2.43 -2.53 1.04
C THR A 21 -2.07 -1.92 2.38
N HIS A 22 -3.00 -1.99 3.33
CA HIS A 22 -2.78 -1.64 4.74
C HIS A 22 -2.56 -2.92 5.56
N PRO A 23 -1.31 -3.33 5.85
CA PRO A 23 -1.03 -4.66 6.37
C PRO A 23 -1.70 -4.96 7.71
N ALA A 24 -1.84 -3.95 8.58
CA ALA A 24 -2.44 -4.13 9.90
C ALA A 24 -3.93 -4.53 9.86
N THR A 25 -4.68 -4.12 8.82
CA THR A 25 -6.10 -4.51 8.65
C THR A 25 -6.32 -5.56 7.56
N THR A 26 -5.27 -6.00 6.86
CA THR A 26 -5.40 -6.99 5.77
C THR A 26 -4.53 -8.23 6.02
N THR A 27 -3.32 -8.27 5.48
CA THR A 27 -2.44 -9.45 5.43
C THR A 27 -1.96 -9.90 6.81
N HIS A 28 -1.82 -8.96 7.74
CA HIS A 28 -1.32 -9.22 9.10
C HIS A 28 -2.39 -8.98 10.17
N GLN A 29 -3.66 -8.93 9.78
CA GLN A 29 -4.77 -8.67 10.71
C GLN A 29 -4.91 -9.75 11.80
N ARG A 30 -4.46 -10.99 11.52
CA ARG A 30 -4.54 -12.13 12.45
C ARG A 30 -3.47 -12.13 13.53
N LEU A 31 -2.44 -11.27 13.41
CA LEU A 31 -1.45 -11.11 14.46
C LEU A 31 -2.04 -10.30 15.61
N SER A 32 -1.63 -10.63 16.84
CA SER A 32 -1.93 -9.77 17.98
C SER A 32 -1.23 -8.42 17.84
N GLU A 33 -1.70 -7.42 18.59
CA GLU A 33 -1.06 -6.10 18.62
C GLU A 33 0.42 -6.19 18.97
N ALA A 34 0.77 -6.92 20.04
CA ALA A 34 2.15 -7.15 20.45
C ALA A 34 3.01 -7.82 19.35
N GLN A 35 2.44 -8.75 18.58
CA GLN A 35 3.14 -9.38 17.46
C GLN A 35 3.35 -8.40 16.29
N ARG A 36 2.37 -7.55 16.00
CA ARG A 36 2.50 -6.50 14.98
C ARG A 36 3.56 -5.47 15.37
N ASP A 37 3.57 -5.04 16.63
CA ASP A 37 4.55 -4.08 17.15
C ASP A 37 5.97 -4.62 17.07
N ALA A 38 6.17 -5.89 17.45
CA ALA A 38 7.46 -6.57 17.33
C ALA A 38 7.98 -6.61 15.88
N LEU A 39 7.07 -6.70 14.90
CA LEU A 39 7.38 -6.66 13.46
C LEU A 39 7.35 -5.25 12.86
N ARG A 40 7.12 -4.21 13.67
CA ARG A 40 6.97 -2.81 13.25
C ARG A 40 5.83 -2.57 12.25
N ILE A 41 4.76 -3.37 12.35
CA ILE A 41 3.54 -3.22 11.55
C ILE A 41 2.62 -2.24 12.28
N THR A 42 2.84 -0.94 12.05
CA THR A 42 2.07 0.12 12.69
C THR A 42 0.71 0.33 12.03
N PRO A 43 -0.27 0.97 12.71
CA PRO A 43 -1.57 1.33 12.12
C PRO A 43 -1.50 2.34 10.96
N GLY A 44 -0.34 2.96 10.72
CA GLY A 44 -0.12 3.86 9.59
C GLY A 44 0.70 3.22 8.47
N LEU A 45 1.15 1.97 8.62
CA LEU A 45 2.00 1.32 7.64
C LEU A 45 1.20 1.02 6.37
N VAL A 46 1.73 1.48 5.24
CA VAL A 46 1.21 1.15 3.92
C VAL A 46 2.28 0.37 3.16
N ARG A 47 1.89 -0.75 2.54
CA ARG A 47 2.79 -1.55 1.69
C ARG A 47 2.42 -1.34 0.23
N LEU A 48 3.38 -0.86 -0.56
CA LEU A 48 3.28 -0.70 -2.01
C LEU A 48 4.11 -1.78 -2.70
N SER A 49 3.52 -2.48 -3.67
CA SER A 49 4.21 -3.35 -4.63
C SER A 49 4.12 -2.67 -5.98
N LEU A 50 5.27 -2.26 -6.53
CA LEU A 50 5.33 -1.60 -7.84
C LEU A 50 5.14 -2.63 -8.96
N GLY A 51 4.28 -2.28 -9.91
CA GLY A 51 4.08 -3.00 -11.17
C GLY A 51 5.06 -2.51 -12.24
N ILE A 52 4.62 -2.62 -13.49
CA ILE A 52 5.41 -2.26 -14.69
C ILE A 52 4.80 -1.10 -15.48
N GLU A 53 3.96 -0.28 -14.84
CA GLU A 53 3.44 0.96 -15.43
C GLU A 53 4.56 1.99 -15.71
N ASP A 54 4.20 3.05 -16.44
CA ASP A 54 5.13 4.16 -16.65
C ASP A 54 5.53 4.79 -15.30
N LYS A 55 6.82 5.08 -15.18
CA LYS A 55 7.40 5.62 -13.95
C LYS A 55 6.76 6.97 -13.59
N GLN A 56 6.55 7.85 -14.56
CA GLN A 56 6.04 9.20 -14.31
C GLN A 56 4.57 9.13 -13.88
N ASP A 57 3.78 8.29 -14.53
CA ASP A 57 2.38 8.05 -14.16
C ASP A 57 2.25 7.63 -12.69
N LEU A 58 3.10 6.70 -12.22
CA LEU A 58 3.10 6.26 -10.82
C LEU A 58 3.54 7.36 -9.85
N LEU A 59 4.53 8.18 -10.22
CA LEU A 59 4.96 9.31 -9.39
C LEU A 59 3.86 10.36 -9.26
N ASP A 60 3.20 10.69 -10.36
CA ASP A 60 2.13 11.69 -10.40
C ASP A 60 0.89 11.20 -9.62
N ASP A 61 0.55 9.91 -9.72
CA ASP A 61 -0.54 9.30 -8.95
C ASP A 61 -0.27 9.33 -7.44
N LEU A 62 0.97 9.00 -7.04
CA LEU A 62 1.39 9.06 -5.63
C LEU A 62 1.40 10.50 -5.10
N ALA A 63 1.95 11.44 -5.87
CA ALA A 63 2.02 12.85 -5.47
C ALA A 63 0.61 13.43 -5.27
N GLN A 64 -0.28 13.29 -6.25
CA GLN A 64 -1.63 13.83 -6.12
C GLN A 64 -2.45 13.13 -5.03
N ALA A 65 -2.21 11.85 -4.76
CA ALA A 65 -2.88 11.14 -3.68
C ALA A 65 -2.38 11.57 -2.29
N LEU A 66 -1.12 11.99 -2.18
CA LEU A 66 -0.54 12.53 -0.95
C LEU A 66 -1.04 13.96 -0.67
N ASP A 67 -1.18 14.80 -1.70
CA ASP A 67 -1.70 16.17 -1.56
C ASP A 67 -3.17 16.24 -1.10
N ALA A 68 -3.90 15.12 -1.18
CA ALA A 68 -5.30 15.00 -0.78
C ALA A 68 -5.51 14.64 0.71
N VAL A 69 -4.43 14.54 1.51
CA VAL A 69 -4.44 14.15 2.93
C VAL A 69 -4.05 15.31 3.81
#